data_AF-A0A382VEZ3-F1
#
_entry.id   AF-A0A382VEZ3-F1
#
_cell.length_a   1.000
_cell.length_b   1.000
_cell.length_c   1.000
_cell.angle_alpha   90.00
_cell.angle_beta   90.00
_cell.angle_gamma   90.00
#
_symmetry.space_group_name_H-M   'P 1'
#
loop_
_entity.id
_entity.type
_entity.pdbx_description
1 polymer ?
#
loop_
_entity_poly.entity_id
_entity_poly.type
_entity_poly.pdbx_seq_one_letter_code
_entity_poly.pdbx_strand_id
1 'polypeptide(L)'
;MTDTAVNDDLGRVRQGRDARATKRRTRVRTWLPELERKIPWVDLLSEEQVRTIHEASMDVIEEVGVEFRCEDAIAMWRAAGASVDG
;
A
#
# COMPACT_ATOMS: atom_id res chain seq x y z
N MET A 1 5.37 -7.91 -17.75
CA MET A 1 4.02 -8.32 -18.18
C MET A 1 3.77 -9.68 -17.55
N THR A 2 3.19 -9.69 -16.35
CA THR A 2 2.93 -10.93 -15.60
C THR A 2 1.68 -11.58 -16.16
N ASP A 3 1.89 -12.63 -16.94
CA ASP A 3 0.82 -13.41 -17.55
C ASP A 3 0.33 -14.45 -16.55
N THR A 4 -0.59 -14.06 -15.67
CA THR A 4 -1.28 -15.01 -14.78
C THR A 4 -2.44 -15.63 -15.56
N ALA A 5 -2.11 -16.57 -16.46
CA ALA A 5 -3.08 -17.42 -17.11
C ALA A 5 -3.21 -18.74 -16.33
N VAL A 6 -4.34 -18.94 -15.64
CA VAL A 6 -4.69 -20.22 -15.03
C VAL A 6 -5.33 -21.10 -16.10
N ASN A 7 -4.70 -22.23 -16.44
CA ASN A 7 -5.29 -23.23 -17.33
C ASN A 7 -5.97 -24.32 -16.50
N ASP A 8 -7.25 -24.57 -16.79
CA ASP A 8 -8.02 -25.67 -16.22
C ASP A 8 -7.92 -26.88 -17.17
N ASP A 9 -7.20 -27.92 -16.74
CA ASP A 9 -6.97 -29.15 -17.51
C ASP A 9 -8.21 -30.06 -17.46
N LEU A 10 -9.11 -29.91 -18.43
CA LEU A 10 -10.26 -30.79 -18.62
C LEU A 10 -10.01 -31.77 -19.78
N GLY A 11 -10.00 -33.06 -19.44
CA GLY A 11 -9.65 -34.18 -20.32
C GLY A 11 -10.42 -34.30 -21.66
N ARG A 12 -9.96 -35.25 -22.49
CA ARG A 12 -10.30 -35.42 -23.91
C ARG A 12 -11.81 -35.59 -24.20
N VAL A 13 -12.51 -34.50 -24.47
CA VAL A 13 -13.90 -34.47 -25.00
C VAL A 13 -13.89 -34.44 -26.54
N ARG A 14 -14.88 -35.11 -27.19
CA ARG A 14 -15.04 -35.21 -28.65
C ARG A 14 -14.90 -33.83 -29.34
N GLN A 15 -13.81 -33.67 -30.07
CA GLN A 15 -13.40 -32.41 -30.69
C GLN A 15 -14.16 -32.17 -31.99
N GLY A 16 -14.91 -31.08 -32.06
CA GLY A 16 -15.48 -30.64 -33.32
C GLY A 16 -16.21 -29.32 -33.17
N ARG A 17 -17.52 -29.36 -32.95
CA ARG A 17 -18.35 -28.15 -32.93
C ARG A 17 -18.33 -27.44 -31.58
N ASP A 18 -18.53 -28.17 -30.50
CA ASP A 18 -18.59 -27.60 -29.16
C ASP A 18 -17.24 -27.08 -28.69
N ALA A 19 -16.15 -27.80 -28.95
CA ALA A 19 -14.79 -27.31 -28.67
C ALA A 19 -14.49 -25.99 -29.41
N ARG A 20 -14.97 -25.82 -30.66
CA ARG A 20 -14.83 -24.58 -31.42
C ARG A 20 -15.74 -23.46 -30.88
N ALA A 21 -16.95 -23.80 -30.42
CA ALA A 21 -17.87 -22.85 -29.81
C ALA A 21 -17.38 -22.35 -28.45
N THR A 22 -16.86 -23.24 -27.60
CA THR A 22 -16.27 -22.92 -26.31
C THR A 22 -15.03 -22.04 -26.47
N LYS A 23 -14.09 -22.39 -27.37
CA LYS A 23 -12.93 -21.52 -27.67
C LYS A 23 -13.32 -20.11 -28.13
N ARG A 24 -14.42 -19.95 -28.87
CA ARG A 24 -14.94 -18.62 -29.27
C ARG A 24 -15.60 -17.86 -28.12
N ARG A 25 -16.20 -18.58 -27.15
CA ARG A 25 -16.83 -17.98 -25.95
C ARG A 25 -15.82 -17.65 -24.85
N THR A 26 -14.64 -18.24 -24.88
CA THR A 26 -13.56 -17.92 -23.94
C THR A 26 -12.97 -16.55 -24.27
N ARG A 27 -13.57 -15.50 -23.71
CA ARG A 27 -12.99 -14.16 -23.70
C ARG A 27 -11.92 -14.13 -22.61
N VAL A 28 -10.65 -14.19 -22.99
CA VAL A 28 -9.54 -13.92 -22.09
C VAL A 28 -9.65 -12.45 -21.67
N ARG A 29 -9.94 -12.21 -20.38
CA ARG A 29 -9.98 -10.87 -19.83
C ARG A 29 -8.58 -10.53 -19.34
N THR A 30 -7.81 -9.86 -20.19
CA THR A 30 -6.50 -9.33 -19.82
C THR A 30 -6.68 -8.04 -19.03
N TRP A 31 -5.97 -7.92 -17.92
CA TRP A 31 -5.92 -6.71 -17.11
C TRP A 31 -4.70 -5.87 -17.50
N LEU A 32 -4.83 -4.55 -17.33
CA LEU A 32 -3.67 -3.67 -17.41
C LEU A 32 -2.76 -3.95 -16.21
N PRO A 33 -1.43 -3.81 -16.36
CA PRO A 33 -0.51 -3.86 -15.23
C PRO A 33 -0.80 -2.73 -14.25
N GLU A 34 -0.18 -2.79 -13.08
CA GLU A 34 -0.27 -1.76 -12.06
C GLU A 34 0.08 -0.38 -12.65
N LEU A 35 -0.63 0.65 -12.18
CA LEU A 35 -0.45 2.00 -12.67
C LEU A 35 0.82 2.62 -12.09
N GLU A 36 1.81 2.84 -12.94
CA GLU A 36 2.96 3.68 -12.60
C GLU A 36 2.60 5.15 -12.86
N ARG A 37 2.54 5.95 -11.78
CA ARG A 37 2.36 7.41 -11.91
C ARG A 37 3.62 8.03 -12.54
N LYS A 38 3.45 8.61 -13.74
CA LYS A 38 4.48 9.40 -14.45
C LYS A 38 4.30 10.92 -14.32
N ILE A 39 3.41 11.36 -13.43
CA ILE A 39 3.15 12.77 -13.16
C ILE A 39 3.80 13.19 -11.85
N PRO A 40 4.31 14.42 -11.74
CA PRO A 40 4.90 14.94 -10.52
C PRO A 40 3.86 15.01 -9.39
N TRP A 41 4.36 15.06 -8.16
CA TRP A 41 3.54 15.36 -6.99
C TRP A 41 3.12 16.83 -7.01
N VAL A 42 1.93 17.10 -6.47
CA VAL A 42 1.42 18.45 -6.31
C VAL A 42 1.45 18.74 -4.83
N ASP A 43 2.27 19.71 -4.44
CA ASP A 43 2.35 20.17 -3.06
C ASP A 43 1.18 21.12 -2.79
N LEU A 44 0.34 20.76 -1.82
CA LEU A 44 -0.83 21.55 -1.42
C LEU A 44 -0.48 22.69 -0.46
N LEU A 45 0.67 22.57 0.21
CA LEU A 45 1.13 23.49 1.24
C LEU A 45 2.41 24.18 0.78
N SER A 46 2.58 25.45 1.13
CA SER A 46 3.87 26.12 1.00
C SER A 46 4.86 25.62 2.07
N GLU A 47 6.15 25.86 1.84
CA GLU A 47 7.20 25.51 2.81
C GLU A 47 6.96 26.18 4.19
N GLU A 48 6.51 27.44 4.19
CA GLU A 48 6.18 28.16 5.41
C GLU A 48 5.03 27.48 6.19
N GLN A 49 4.00 27.01 5.49
CA GLN A 49 2.86 26.31 6.11
C GLN A 49 3.28 24.94 6.66
N VAL A 50 4.14 24.22 5.94
CA VAL A 50 4.73 22.97 6.44
C VAL A 50 5.53 23.23 7.71
N ARG A 51 6.32 24.31 7.75
CA ARG A 51 7.07 24.70 8.94
C ARG A 51 6.16 25.05 10.11
N THR A 52 5.07 25.78 9.89
CA THR A 52 4.09 26.07 10.96
C THR A 52 3.52 24.78 11.55
N ILE A 53 3.15 23.81 10.71
CA ILE A 53 2.66 22.51 11.18
C ILE A 53 3.76 21.76 11.93
N HIS A 54 5.00 21.82 11.44
CA HIS A 54 6.13 21.16 12.08
C HIS A 54 6.38 21.73 13.49
N GLU A 55 6.48 23.05 13.63
CA GLU A 55 6.67 23.74 14.92
C GLU A 55 5.56 23.35 15.90
N ALA A 56 4.29 23.48 15.49
CA ALA A 56 3.16 23.09 16.32
C ALA A 56 3.15 21.59 16.68
N SER A 57 3.66 20.71 15.80
CA SER A 57 3.77 19.28 16.10
C SER A 57 4.86 19.00 17.13
N MET A 58 5.99 19.73 17.08
CA MET A 58 7.05 19.60 18.07
C MET A 58 6.58 20.05 19.45
N ASP A 59 5.87 21.19 19.50
CA ASP A 59 5.26 21.70 20.74
C ASP A 59 4.31 20.66 21.36
N VAL A 60 3.47 20.01 20.56
CA VAL A 60 2.56 18.96 21.05
C VAL A 60 3.33 17.76 21.60
N ILE A 61 4.39 17.31 20.93
CA ILE A 61 5.17 16.16 21.39
C ILE A 61 5.91 16.48 22.69
N GLU A 62 6.38 17.71 22.87
CA GLU A 62 7.09 18.14 24.07
C GLU A 62 6.15 18.42 25.26
N GLU A 63 5.05 19.13 25.03
CA GLU A 63 4.15 19.57 26.09
C GLU A 63 3.10 18.51 26.49
N VAL A 64 2.57 17.76 25.51
CA VAL A 64 1.52 16.75 25.75
C VAL A 64 2.09 15.34 25.82
N GLY A 65 3.10 15.04 25.01
CA GLY A 65 3.72 13.71 24.93
C GLY A 65 2.91 12.70 24.11
N VAL A 66 3.36 11.44 24.13
CA VAL A 66 2.77 10.32 23.39
C VAL A 66 2.65 9.09 24.30
N GLU A 67 1.48 8.46 24.33
CA GLU A 67 1.24 7.23 25.10
C GLU A 67 1.81 6.01 24.35
N PHE A 68 2.77 5.33 24.98
CA PHE A 68 3.26 4.03 24.52
C PHE A 68 2.76 2.92 25.45
N ARG A 69 1.97 1.99 24.93
CA ARG A 69 1.43 0.85 25.70
C ARG A 69 2.34 -0.38 25.72
N CYS A 70 3.55 -0.26 25.21
CA CYS A 70 4.50 -1.36 25.07
C CYS A 70 5.77 -1.06 25.88
N GLU A 71 6.13 -1.97 26.79
CA GLU A 71 7.28 -1.82 27.67
C GLU A 71 8.61 -1.71 26.90
N ASP A 72 8.77 -2.45 25.79
CA ASP A 72 9.97 -2.38 24.95
C ASP A 72 10.14 -0.99 24.32
N ALA A 73 9.04 -0.40 23.84
CA ALA A 73 9.06 0.94 23.25
C ALA A 73 9.41 2.00 24.31
N ILE A 74 8.87 1.88 25.52
CA ILE A 74 9.21 2.76 26.64
C ILE A 74 10.71 2.65 26.97
N ALA A 75 11.25 1.42 27.03
CA ALA A 75 12.67 1.21 27.31
C ALA A 75 13.57 1.85 26.24
N MET A 76 13.19 1.73 24.96
CA MET A 76 13.90 2.38 23.86
C MET A 76 13.92 3.91 23.99
N TRP A 77 12.78 4.53 24.31
CA TRP A 77 12.70 5.98 24.46
C TRP A 77 13.45 6.50 25.68
N ARG A 78 13.42 5.78 26.81
CA ARG A 78 14.27 6.09 27.98
C ARG A 78 15.76 6.01 27.61
N ALA A 79 16.18 4.99 26.86
CA ALA A 79 17.56 4.84 26.42
C ALA A 79 18.00 5.95 25.45
N ALA A 80 17.07 6.46 24.63
CA ALA A 80 17.30 7.61 23.76
C ALA A 80 17.33 8.96 24.51
N GLY A 81 17.02 8.98 25.81
CA GLY A 81 17.04 10.18 26.66
C GLY A 81 15.72 10.96 26.71
N ALA A 82 14.61 10.37 26.25
CA ALA A 82 13.30 10.99 26.39
C ALA A 82 12.80 10.96 27.84
N SER A 83 12.06 12.00 28.24
CA SER A 83 11.30 11.98 29.50
C SER A 83 10.14 10.99 29.38
N VAL A 84 9.99 10.11 30.37
CA VAL A 84 8.89 9.13 30.40
C VAL A 84 8.22 9.16 31.76
N ASP A 85 6.94 9.51 31.75
CA ASP A 85 6.07 9.55 32.92
C ASP A 85 5.03 8.42 32.83
N GLY A 86 5.16 7.41 33.70
CA GLY A 86 4.26 6.24 33.75
C GLY A 86 4.69 5.10 32.84
#